data_AF-A0A1J5QD21-F1
#
_entry.id   AF-A0A1J5QD21-F1
#
_cell.length_a   1.000
_cell.length_b   1.000
_cell.length_c   1.000
_cell.angle_alpha   90.00
_cell.angle_beta   90.00
_cell.angle_gamma   90.00
#
_symmetry.space_group_name_H-M   'P 1'
#
loop_
_entity.id
_entity.type
_entity.pdbx_description
1 polymer ?
#
loop_
_entity_poly.entity_id
_entity_poly.type
_entity_poly.pdbx_seq_one_letter_code
_entity_poly.pdbx_strand_id
1 'polypeptide(L)'
;MSAPCFDTLAFAKRLKAAGVEQAHAEAEAEALGEVVDHHFEALATKDDLRHLATKDDLRNFVTKDDLRNFATKDDLRNFATKDDLRNFATKDDLRNFVTKDEFHAEIGKLDRRLDALDNRFGKFEGDLAALKALMSTSQTQLEQRLLIKFGAMLSAAIVLLAALVKLGV
;
A
#
# COMPACT_ATOMS: atom_id res chain seq x y z
N MET A 1 71.26 -23.12 -23.50
CA MET A 1 70.93 -21.70 -23.22
C MET A 1 72.25 -20.99 -22.96
N SER A 2 72.58 -19.94 -23.71
CA SER A 2 73.71 -19.08 -23.34
C SER A 2 73.28 -18.27 -22.12
N ALA A 3 73.71 -18.69 -20.92
CA ALA A 3 73.60 -17.81 -19.77
C ALA A 3 74.31 -16.49 -20.13
N PRO A 4 73.72 -15.31 -19.85
CA PRO A 4 74.46 -14.08 -19.91
C PRO A 4 75.59 -14.19 -18.87
N CYS A 5 76.76 -14.64 -19.31
CA CYS A 5 77.93 -14.79 -18.47
C CYS A 5 78.30 -13.41 -17.92
N PHE A 6 78.37 -13.28 -16.59
CA PHE A 6 78.82 -12.05 -15.96
C PHE A 6 80.28 -11.81 -16.37
N ASP A 7 80.55 -10.73 -17.12
CA ASP A 7 81.91 -10.42 -17.57
C ASP A 7 82.70 -9.76 -16.43
N THR A 8 83.27 -10.60 -15.59
CA THR A 8 84.12 -10.24 -14.45
C THR A 8 85.25 -9.28 -14.85
N LEU A 9 85.83 -9.48 -16.03
CA LEU A 9 86.96 -8.68 -16.52
C LEU A 9 86.53 -7.28 -16.98
N ALA A 10 85.39 -7.18 -17.67
CA ALA A 10 84.81 -5.88 -18.00
C ALA A 10 84.37 -5.12 -16.75
N PHE A 11 83.85 -5.82 -15.73
CA PHE A 11 83.44 -5.21 -14.46
C PHE A 11 84.64 -4.70 -13.64
N ALA A 12 85.69 -5.50 -13.47
CA ALA A 12 86.92 -5.09 -12.79
C ALA A 12 87.58 -3.87 -13.46
N LYS A 13 87.60 -3.84 -14.81
CA LYS A 13 88.09 -2.68 -15.57
C LYS A 13 87.27 -1.40 -15.31
N ARG A 14 85.95 -1.53 -15.15
CA ARG A 14 85.08 -0.39 -14.79
C ARG A 14 85.35 0.10 -13.37
N LEU A 15 85.54 -0.80 -12.40
CA LEU A 15 85.90 -0.44 -11.03
C LEU A 15 87.26 0.28 -10.97
N LYS A 16 88.26 -0.24 -11.69
CA LYS A 16 89.57 0.43 -11.82
C LYS A 16 89.46 1.82 -12.44
N ALA A 17 88.65 1.98 -13.49
CA ALA A 17 88.40 3.28 -14.11
C ALA A 17 87.67 4.27 -13.17
N ALA A 18 86.91 3.76 -12.21
CA ALA A 18 86.25 4.53 -11.15
C ALA A 18 87.18 4.88 -9.97
N GLY A 19 88.46 4.48 -10.01
CA GLY A 19 89.47 4.81 -9.00
C GLY A 19 89.67 3.75 -7.92
N VAL A 20 89.08 2.56 -8.05
CA VAL A 20 89.33 1.42 -7.16
C VAL A 20 90.71 0.83 -7.47
N GLU A 21 91.48 0.53 -6.43
CA GLU A 21 92.78 -0.16 -6.58
C GLU A 21 92.59 -1.50 -7.30
N GLN A 22 93.50 -1.85 -8.20
CA GLN A 22 93.35 -3.03 -9.07
C GLN A 22 93.08 -4.32 -8.29
N ALA A 23 93.79 -4.56 -7.19
CA ALA A 23 93.59 -5.75 -6.37
C ALA A 23 92.18 -5.80 -5.74
N HIS A 24 91.64 -4.65 -5.33
CA HIS A 24 90.29 -4.53 -4.78
C HIS A 24 89.23 -4.68 -5.88
N ALA A 25 89.45 -4.09 -7.05
CA ALA A 25 88.54 -4.18 -8.19
C ALA A 25 88.41 -5.60 -8.74
N GLU A 26 89.50 -6.36 -8.76
CA GLU A 26 89.49 -7.77 -9.15
C GLU A 26 88.79 -8.63 -8.10
N ALA A 27 89.07 -8.43 -6.81
CA ALA A 27 88.42 -9.15 -5.72
C ALA A 27 86.89 -8.89 -5.64
N GLU A 28 86.45 -7.64 -5.84
CA GLU A 28 85.02 -7.30 -5.86
C GLU A 28 84.31 -7.89 -7.08
N ALA A 29 84.96 -7.88 -8.24
CA ALA A 29 84.40 -8.46 -9.45
C ALA A 29 84.24 -9.98 -9.33
N GLU A 30 85.24 -10.65 -8.75
CA GLU A 30 85.24 -12.08 -8.51
C GLU A 30 84.14 -12.47 -7.50
N ALA A 31 84.07 -11.79 -6.35
CA ALA A 31 83.04 -12.05 -5.35
C ALA A 31 81.61 -11.84 -5.89
N LEU A 32 81.39 -10.80 -6.72
CA LEU A 32 80.09 -10.58 -7.34
C LEU A 32 79.79 -11.58 -8.46
N GLY A 33 80.81 -12.03 -9.19
CA GLY A 33 80.69 -13.11 -10.17
C GLY A 33 80.19 -14.39 -9.51
N GLU A 34 80.80 -14.79 -8.40
CA GLU A 34 80.39 -15.98 -7.64
C GLU A 34 78.95 -15.90 -7.14
N VAL A 35 78.53 -14.74 -6.61
CA VAL A 35 77.15 -14.53 -6.13
C VAL A 35 76.16 -14.62 -7.27
N VAL A 36 76.47 -14.00 -8.43
CA VAL A 36 75.61 -14.03 -9.60
C VAL A 36 75.48 -15.44 -10.14
N ASP A 37 76.57 -16.19 -10.28
CA ASP A 37 76.54 -17.57 -10.78
C ASP A 37 75.70 -18.49 -9.86
N HIS A 38 75.85 -18.34 -8.54
CA HIS A 38 75.09 -19.17 -7.59
C HIS A 38 73.60 -18.78 -7.46
N HIS A 39 73.23 -17.51 -7.71
CA HIS A 39 71.83 -17.05 -7.58
C HIS A 39 71.07 -17.02 -8.92
N PHE A 40 71.76 -17.16 -10.05
CA PHE A 40 71.13 -17.19 -11.36
C PHE A 40 70.20 -18.38 -11.52
N GLU A 41 70.52 -19.53 -10.90
CA GLU A 41 69.68 -20.72 -10.89
C GLU A 41 68.34 -20.53 -10.15
N ALA A 42 68.25 -19.54 -9.26
CA ALA A 42 67.04 -19.22 -8.50
C ALA A 42 66.12 -18.20 -9.20
N LEU A 43 66.53 -17.63 -10.33
CA LEU A 43 65.69 -16.69 -11.09
C LEU A 43 64.66 -17.44 -11.94
N ALA A 44 63.42 -16.97 -11.90
CA ALA A 44 62.35 -17.52 -12.74
C ALA A 44 62.72 -17.38 -14.22
N THR A 45 62.71 -18.50 -14.92
CA THR A 45 62.97 -18.60 -16.35
C THR A 45 61.73 -18.23 -17.16
N LYS A 46 61.92 -17.99 -18.46
CA LYS A 46 60.78 -17.82 -19.37
C LYS A 46 59.87 -19.05 -19.40
N ASP A 47 60.40 -20.24 -19.15
CA ASP A 47 59.64 -21.48 -19.15
C ASP A 47 58.80 -21.62 -17.88
N ASP A 48 59.29 -21.13 -16.72
CA ASP A 48 58.49 -21.05 -15.48
C ASP A 48 57.25 -20.16 -15.66
N LEU A 49 57.35 -19.11 -16.47
CA LEU A 49 56.22 -18.22 -16.78
C LEU A 49 55.22 -18.82 -17.77
N ARG A 50 55.57 -19.87 -18.54
CA ARG A 50 54.65 -20.52 -19.49
C ARG A 50 53.55 -21.32 -18.81
N HIS A 51 53.75 -21.69 -17.54
CA HIS A 51 52.78 -22.43 -16.74
C HIS A 51 51.81 -21.52 -15.98
N LEU A 52 51.95 -20.20 -16.08
CA LEU A 52 50.94 -19.26 -15.60
C LEU A 52 49.73 -19.25 -16.54
N ALA A 53 48.53 -19.06 -15.97
CA ALA A 53 47.25 -19.13 -16.68
C ALA A 53 47.32 -18.47 -18.07
N THR A 54 47.19 -19.31 -19.08
CA THR A 54 47.27 -18.94 -20.48
C THR A 54 45.96 -18.31 -20.93
N LYS A 55 45.98 -17.63 -22.08
CA LYS A 55 44.74 -17.14 -22.70
C LYS A 55 43.73 -18.25 -23.00
N ASP A 56 44.20 -19.48 -23.15
CA ASP A 56 43.34 -20.65 -23.38
C ASP A 56 42.65 -21.12 -22.09
N ASP A 57 43.30 -20.98 -20.93
CA ASP A 57 42.68 -21.28 -19.62
C ASP A 57 41.50 -20.34 -19.32
N LEU A 58 41.58 -19.09 -19.77
CA LEU A 58 40.51 -18.09 -19.62
C LEU A 58 39.33 -18.32 -20.58
N ARG A 59 39.51 -19.13 -21.62
CA ARG A 59 38.51 -19.37 -22.68
C ARG A 59 37.36 -20.26 -22.21
N ASN A 60 37.58 -21.03 -21.15
CA ASN A 60 36.62 -22.00 -20.61
C ASN A 60 35.85 -21.49 -19.38
N PHE A 61 36.03 -20.25 -18.95
CA PHE A 61 35.42 -19.76 -17.70
C PHE A 61 33.93 -19.39 -17.87
N VAL A 62 33.56 -18.78 -19.00
CA VAL A 62 32.18 -18.53 -19.45
C VAL A 62 32.19 -18.42 -20.97
N THR A 63 31.45 -19.28 -21.64
CA THR A 63 31.19 -19.19 -23.08
C THR A 63 29.94 -18.36 -23.35
N LYS A 64 29.80 -17.85 -24.57
CA LYS A 64 28.53 -17.21 -25.00
C LYS A 64 27.34 -18.17 -24.93
N ASP A 65 27.59 -19.47 -24.94
CA ASP A 65 26.57 -20.50 -24.91
C ASP A 65 26.02 -20.70 -23.48
N ASP A 66 26.86 -20.51 -22.45
CA ASP A 66 26.41 -20.50 -21.04
C ASP A 66 25.41 -19.37 -20.74
N LEU A 67 25.48 -18.27 -21.51
CA LEU A 67 24.57 -17.13 -21.40
C LEU A 67 23.23 -17.34 -22.15
N ARG A 68 23.11 -18.35 -23.02
CA ARG A 68 21.89 -18.59 -23.82
C ARG A 68 20.72 -19.16 -23.00
N ASN A 69 21.01 -19.72 -21.83
CA ASN A 69 19.99 -20.28 -20.94
C ASN A 69 19.34 -19.21 -20.03
N PHE A 70 19.74 -17.95 -20.12
CA PHE A 70 19.07 -16.85 -19.42
C PHE A 70 17.87 -16.36 -20.21
N ALA A 71 16.84 -15.91 -19.48
CA ALA A 71 15.66 -15.30 -20.08
C ALA A 71 16.08 -14.14 -21.00
N THR A 72 15.66 -14.24 -22.25
CA THR A 72 15.85 -13.24 -23.29
C THR A 72 14.83 -12.12 -23.14
N LYS A 73 15.05 -11.01 -23.84
CA LYS A 73 14.05 -9.94 -23.93
C LYS A 73 12.73 -10.43 -24.53
N ASP A 74 12.76 -11.47 -25.36
CA ASP A 74 11.57 -12.02 -26.01
C ASP A 74 10.76 -12.88 -25.02
N ASP A 75 11.42 -13.60 -24.12
CA ASP A 75 10.76 -14.33 -23.03
C ASP A 75 9.98 -13.40 -22.09
N LEU A 76 10.42 -12.15 -21.96
CA LEU A 76 9.77 -11.12 -21.14
C LEU A 76 8.60 -10.41 -21.84
N ARG A 77 8.42 -10.56 -23.17
CA ARG A 77 7.35 -9.86 -23.92
C ARG A 77 5.95 -10.39 -23.61
N ASN A 78 5.84 -11.62 -23.13
CA ASN A 78 4.55 -12.25 -22.78
C ASN A 78 4.07 -11.89 -21.37
N PHE A 79 4.84 -11.10 -20.61
CA PHE A 79 4.39 -10.58 -19.33
C PHE A 79 3.54 -9.33 -19.52
N ALA A 80 2.61 -9.10 -18.58
CA ALA A 80 1.79 -7.90 -18.56
C ALA A 80 2.66 -6.64 -18.62
N THR A 81 2.39 -5.83 -19.63
CA THR A 81 3.04 -4.55 -19.87
C THR A 81 2.35 -3.45 -19.06
N LYS A 82 2.99 -2.27 -19.00
CA LYS A 82 2.35 -1.08 -18.42
C LYS A 82 1.07 -0.68 -19.16
N ASP A 83 0.96 -1.02 -20.45
CA ASP A 83 -0.18 -0.68 -21.28
C ASP A 83 -1.38 -1.58 -20.96
N ASP A 84 -1.13 -2.85 -20.64
CA ASP A 84 -2.16 -3.79 -20.17
C ASP A 84 -2.82 -3.34 -18.86
N LEU A 85 -2.09 -2.57 -18.03
CA LEU A 85 -2.58 -2.04 -16.77
C LEU A 85 -3.36 -0.72 -16.90
N ARG A 86 -3.32 -0.04 -18.05
CA ARG A 86 -3.97 1.29 -18.22
C ARG A 86 -5.50 1.24 -18.20
N ASN A 87 -6.08 0.09 -18.51
CA ASN A 87 -7.54 -0.09 -18.54
C ASN A 87 -8.12 -0.49 -17.17
N PHE A 88 -7.28 -0.67 -16.16
CA PHE A 88 -7.75 -0.94 -14.80
C PHE A 88 -8.07 0.37 -14.07
N ALA A 89 -9.10 0.32 -13.22
CA ALA A 89 -9.45 1.43 -12.35
C ALA A 89 -8.24 1.83 -11.49
N THR A 90 -7.92 3.12 -11.52
CA THR A 90 -6.86 3.71 -10.72
C THR A 90 -7.37 4.06 -9.31
N LYS A 91 -6.44 4.38 -8.41
CA LYS A 91 -6.82 4.90 -7.09
C LYS A 91 -7.61 6.20 -7.18
N ASP A 92 -7.38 7.01 -8.21
CA ASP A 92 -8.06 8.29 -8.40
C ASP A 92 -9.51 8.08 -8.88
N ASP A 93 -9.77 7.07 -9.71
CA ASP A 93 -11.12 6.68 -10.12
C ASP A 93 -11.98 6.26 -8.92
N LEU A 94 -11.35 5.74 -7.87
CA LEU A 94 -12.02 5.29 -6.65
C LEU A 94 -12.26 6.40 -5.61
N ARG A 95 -11.62 7.59 -5.76
CA ARG A 95 -11.72 8.67 -4.74
C ARG A 95 -13.10 9.29 -4.63
N ASN A 96 -13.89 9.24 -5.70
CA ASN A 96 -15.23 9.82 -5.73
C ASN A 96 -16.31 8.86 -5.24
N PHE A 97 -15.95 7.61 -4.90
CA PHE A 97 -16.90 6.68 -4.30
C PHE A 97 -17.07 6.99 -2.83
N VAL A 98 -18.32 6.91 -2.37
CA VAL A 98 -18.64 7.07 -0.95
C VAL A 98 -17.93 5.97 -0.16
N THR A 99 -17.30 6.37 0.93
CA THR A 99 -16.70 5.39 1.84
C THR A 99 -17.78 4.63 2.59
N LYS A 100 -17.45 3.44 3.08
CA LYS A 100 -18.36 2.64 3.90
C LYS A 100 -18.83 3.42 5.13
N ASP A 101 -17.94 4.22 5.72
CA ASP A 101 -18.23 5.00 6.93
C ASP A 101 -19.20 6.16 6.63
N GLU A 102 -19.01 6.87 5.52
CA GLU A 102 -19.93 7.91 5.05
C GLU A 102 -21.32 7.34 4.76
N PHE A 103 -21.39 6.16 4.13
CA PHE A 103 -22.66 5.47 3.87
C PHE A 103 -23.38 5.10 5.18
N HIS A 104 -22.67 4.54 6.16
CA HIS A 104 -23.26 4.22 7.47
C HIS A 104 -23.68 5.47 8.24
N ALA A 105 -22.94 6.58 8.11
CA ALA A 105 -23.32 7.85 8.71
C ALA A 105 -24.65 8.37 8.14
N GLU A 106 -24.86 8.23 6.83
CA GLU A 106 -26.10 8.65 6.18
C GLU A 106 -27.29 7.76 6.55
N ILE A 107 -27.08 6.45 6.68
CA ILE A 107 -28.07 5.53 7.25
C ILE A 107 -28.43 5.94 8.69
N GLY A 108 -27.43 6.22 9.53
CA GLY A 108 -27.69 6.65 10.91
C GLY A 108 -28.45 7.98 11.01
N LYS A 109 -28.31 8.89 10.03
CA LYS A 109 -29.16 10.09 9.93
C LYS A 109 -30.59 9.73 9.54
N LEU A 110 -30.77 8.76 8.65
CA LEU A 110 -32.09 8.30 8.24
C LEU A 110 -32.84 7.62 9.41
N ASP A 111 -32.16 6.76 10.17
CA ASP A 111 -32.73 6.09 11.34
C ASP A 111 -33.25 7.12 12.36
N ARG A 112 -32.45 8.14 12.68
CA ARG A 112 -32.89 9.23 13.58
C ARG A 112 -34.10 9.99 13.04
N ARG A 113 -34.21 10.16 11.72
CA ARG A 113 -35.38 10.80 11.09
C ARG A 113 -36.62 9.92 11.18
N LEU A 114 -36.45 8.59 11.05
CA LEU A 114 -37.53 7.63 11.23
C LEU A 114 -38.01 7.60 12.68
N ASP A 115 -37.10 7.53 13.65
CA ASP A 115 -37.44 7.61 15.08
C ASP A 115 -38.22 8.90 15.41
N ALA A 116 -37.78 10.03 14.87
CA ALA A 116 -38.49 11.30 15.04
C ALA A 116 -39.88 11.29 14.39
N LEU A 117 -40.03 10.60 13.26
CA LEU A 117 -41.30 10.46 12.56
C LEU A 117 -42.27 9.58 13.35
N ASP A 118 -41.82 8.44 13.86
CA ASP A 118 -42.60 7.52 14.69
C ASP A 118 -43.11 8.21 15.96
N ASN A 119 -42.26 8.99 16.63
CA ASN A 119 -42.66 9.78 17.78
C ASN A 119 -43.74 10.81 17.45
N ARG A 120 -43.65 11.46 16.27
CA ARG A 120 -44.67 12.42 15.82
C ARG A 120 -45.98 11.73 15.47
N PHE A 121 -45.94 10.55 14.84
CA PHE A 121 -47.12 9.76 14.56
C PHE A 121 -47.79 9.27 15.84
N GLY A 122 -47.04 8.74 16.80
CA GLY A 122 -47.59 8.33 18.09
C GLY A 122 -48.28 9.48 18.83
N LYS A 123 -47.70 10.69 18.79
CA LYS A 123 -48.36 11.89 19.33
C LYS A 123 -49.65 12.22 18.59
N PHE A 124 -49.64 12.18 17.25
CA PHE A 124 -50.81 12.45 16.43
C PHE A 124 -51.94 11.44 16.68
N GLU A 125 -51.61 10.15 16.82
CA GLU A 125 -52.57 9.10 17.19
C GLU A 125 -53.20 9.38 18.55
N GLY A 126 -52.39 9.81 19.53
CA GLY A 126 -52.87 10.24 20.84
C GLY A 126 -53.81 11.44 20.77
N ASP A 127 -53.42 12.48 20.03
CA ASP A 127 -54.23 13.68 19.83
C ASP A 127 -55.57 13.35 19.12
N LEU A 128 -55.54 12.44 18.14
CA LEU A 128 -56.74 11.97 17.43
C LEU A 128 -57.67 11.17 18.35
N ALA A 129 -57.11 10.30 19.20
CA ALA A 129 -57.88 9.57 20.19
C ALA A 129 -58.56 10.51 21.20
N ALA A 130 -57.83 11.52 21.69
CA ALA A 130 -58.36 12.55 22.57
C ALA A 130 -59.48 13.36 21.90
N LEU A 131 -59.27 13.78 20.65
CA LEU A 131 -60.28 14.51 19.87
C LEU A 131 -61.55 13.67 19.68
N LYS A 132 -61.41 12.37 19.36
CA LYS A 132 -62.53 11.45 19.22
C LYS A 132 -63.32 11.32 20.52
N ALA A 133 -62.64 11.15 21.65
CA ALA A 133 -63.28 11.06 22.97
C ALA A 133 -64.02 12.35 23.33
N LEU A 134 -63.43 13.51 23.03
CA LEU A 134 -64.06 14.82 23.24
C LEU A 134 -65.33 14.98 22.39
N MET A 135 -65.29 14.58 21.11
CA MET A 135 -66.46 14.61 20.23
C MET A 135 -67.59 13.71 20.75
N SER A 136 -67.30 12.48 21.15
CA SER A 136 -68.31 11.59 21.74
C SER A 136 -68.90 12.16 23.04
N THR A 137 -68.08 12.78 23.88
CA THR A 137 -68.54 13.45 25.10
C THR A 137 -69.42 14.66 24.78
N SER A 138 -69.05 15.47 23.78
CA SER A 138 -69.85 16.61 23.36
C SER A 138 -71.21 16.17 22.78
N GLN A 139 -71.22 15.11 21.96
CA GLN A 139 -72.47 14.54 21.43
C GLN A 139 -73.40 14.04 22.54
N THR A 140 -72.89 13.29 23.50
CA THR A 140 -73.71 12.79 24.62
C THR A 140 -74.25 13.94 25.49
N GLN A 141 -73.47 15.00 25.73
CA GLN A 141 -73.96 16.20 26.42
C GLN A 141 -75.07 16.92 25.65
N LEU A 142 -74.96 17.01 24.33
CA LEU A 142 -76.00 17.60 23.48
C LEU A 142 -77.29 16.78 23.55
N GLU A 143 -77.21 15.45 23.45
CA GLU A 143 -78.36 14.54 23.58
C GLU A 143 -79.05 14.68 24.93
N GLN A 144 -78.28 14.69 26.03
CA GLN A 144 -78.81 14.88 27.37
C GLN A 144 -79.52 16.23 27.53
N ARG A 145 -78.91 17.32 27.07
CA ARG A 145 -79.53 18.65 27.13
C ARG A 145 -80.82 18.73 26.32
N LEU A 146 -80.84 18.11 25.14
CA LEU A 146 -82.05 18.04 24.32
C LEU A 146 -83.14 17.24 25.04
N LEU A 147 -82.84 16.04 25.54
CA LEU A 147 -83.79 15.18 26.23
C LEU A 147 -84.39 15.87 27.46
N ILE A 148 -83.56 16.53 28.28
CA ILE A 148 -84.02 17.27 29.46
C ILE A 148 -84.94 18.43 29.05
N LYS A 149 -84.54 19.23 28.04
CA LYS A 149 -85.36 20.36 27.57
C LYS A 149 -86.69 19.91 26.95
N PHE A 150 -86.68 18.85 26.13
CA PHE A 150 -87.89 18.28 25.54
C PHE A 150 -88.82 17.67 26.59
N GLY A 151 -88.28 16.91 27.55
CA GLY A 151 -89.07 16.36 28.65
C GLY A 151 -89.72 17.45 29.51
N ALA A 152 -88.98 18.52 29.83
CA ALA A 152 -89.52 19.67 30.54
C ALA A 152 -90.65 20.35 29.76
N MET A 153 -90.48 20.59 28.46
CA MET A 153 -91.53 21.17 27.59
C MET A 153 -92.78 20.31 27.52
N LEU A 154 -92.64 18.98 27.37
CA LEU A 154 -93.79 18.08 27.35
C LEU A 154 -94.55 18.08 28.67
N SER A 155 -93.84 18.05 29.81
CA SER A 155 -94.49 18.09 31.13
C SER A 155 -95.26 19.40 31.35
N ALA A 156 -94.69 20.55 30.95
CA ALA A 156 -95.36 21.85 31.02
C ALA A 156 -96.61 21.89 30.12
N ALA A 157 -96.52 21.36 28.90
CA ALA A 157 -97.66 21.29 27.98
C ALA A 157 -98.81 20.44 28.56
N ILE A 158 -98.51 19.31 29.19
CA ILE A 158 -99.51 18.45 29.85
C ILE A 158 -100.17 19.18 31.03
N VAL A 159 -99.39 19.86 31.87
CA VAL A 159 -99.93 20.64 33.00
C VAL A 159 -100.86 21.75 32.53
N LEU A 160 -100.49 22.47 31.46
CA LEU A 160 -101.33 23.49 30.83
C LEU A 160 -102.65 22.92 30.31
N LEU A 161 -102.59 21.79 29.59
CA LEU A 161 -103.80 21.11 29.10
C LEU A 161 -104.72 20.66 30.24
N ALA A 162 -104.16 20.08 31.30
CA ALA A 162 -104.94 19.65 32.46
C ALA A 162 -105.61 20.83 33.18
N ALA A 163 -104.93 21.98 33.29
CA ALA A 163 -105.50 23.20 33.86
C ALA A 163 -106.66 23.73 33.01
N LEU A 164 -106.53 23.74 31.68
CA LEU A 164 -107.60 24.17 30.75
C LEU A 164 -108.84 23.29 30.88
N VAL A 165 -108.69 21.95 30.88
CA VAL A 165 -109.81 21.01 31.06
C VAL A 165 -110.54 21.24 32.39
N LYS A 166 -109.81 21.59 33.46
CA LYS A 166 -110.39 21.84 34.78
C LYS A 166 -111.11 23.18 34.90
N LEU A 167 -110.76 24.16 34.06
CA LEU A 167 -111.38 25.49 34.00
C LEU A 167 -112.69 25.52 33.18
N GLY A 168 -113.07 24.42 32.54
CA GLY A 168 -114.38 24.28 31.89
C GLY A 168 -114.55 25.11 30.60
N VAL A 169 -113.45 25.45 29.93
CA VAL A 169 -113.45 25.92 28.53
C VAL A 169 -113.31 24.73 27.60
#